data_AF-A0A958VS85-F1
#
_entry.id   AF-A0A958VS85-F1
#
_cell.length_a   1.000
_cell.length_b   1.000
_cell.length_c   1.000
_cell.angle_alpha   90.00
_cell.angle_beta   90.00
_cell.angle_gamma   90.00
#
_symmetry.space_group_name_H-M   'P 1'
#
loop_
_entity.id
_entity.type
_entity.pdbx_description
1 polymer ?
#
loop_
_entity_poly.entity_id
_entity_poly.type
_entity_poly.pdbx_seq_one_letter_code
_entity_poly.pdbx_strand_id
1 'polypeptide(L)'
;MMASACQTDYQPKPKGYNRLVLPEPAYQPLPDSLPYAFEYSTHATLLKDTSWVREKHWVEISYPELKATIHVTFKRLQHSEELLKEYLNDAYTLTAKHQIKAYAIDESITRTPSGKTAVIAEIEGEVPSQFQFTMTDSVNNFLRGALYFNVKVQNDSLRPAIEYVKKDIMQLINTLEWKRD
;
A
#
# COMPACT_ATOMS: atom_id res chain seq x y z
N MET A 1 -53.92 -41.26 -13.41
CA MET A 1 -53.16 -40.64 -12.30
C MET A 1 -52.00 -39.87 -12.92
N MET A 2 -52.02 -38.54 -12.82
CA MET A 2 -50.89 -37.68 -13.20
C MET A 2 -50.32 -37.08 -11.91
N ALA A 3 -49.03 -37.28 -11.65
CA ALA A 3 -48.29 -36.55 -10.63
C ALA A 3 -47.17 -35.79 -11.35
N SER A 4 -47.38 -34.50 -11.62
CA SER A 4 -46.31 -33.58 -12.01
C SER A 4 -45.62 -33.10 -10.74
N ALA A 5 -44.36 -33.45 -10.57
CA ALA A 5 -43.51 -32.91 -9.52
C ALA A 5 -42.81 -31.65 -10.06
N CYS A 6 -43.21 -30.47 -9.57
CA CYS A 6 -42.43 -29.25 -9.74
C CYS A 6 -41.17 -29.35 -8.86
N GLN A 7 -40.02 -29.57 -9.48
CA GLN A 7 -38.73 -29.28 -8.86
C GLN A 7 -38.54 -27.76 -8.89
N THR A 8 -38.79 -27.09 -7.77
CA THR A 8 -38.34 -25.71 -7.56
C THR A 8 -36.82 -25.73 -7.45
N ASP A 9 -36.18 -25.34 -8.55
CA ASP A 9 -34.75 -25.09 -8.63
C ASP A 9 -34.41 -23.89 -7.72
N TYR A 10 -33.99 -24.17 -6.49
CA TYR A 10 -33.63 -23.14 -5.53
C TYR A 10 -32.23 -22.62 -5.87
N GLN A 11 -32.17 -21.60 -6.72
CA GLN A 11 -30.93 -20.87 -6.92
C GLN A 11 -30.63 -20.05 -5.66
N PRO A 12 -29.53 -20.32 -4.93
CA PRO A 12 -29.15 -19.51 -3.79
C PRO A 12 -28.85 -18.09 -4.29
N LYS A 13 -29.50 -17.08 -3.69
CA LYS A 13 -29.21 -15.67 -3.96
C LYS A 13 -27.70 -15.45 -3.81
N PRO A 14 -27.04 -14.75 -4.74
CA PRO A 14 -25.62 -14.45 -4.61
C PRO A 14 -25.42 -13.76 -3.26
N LYS A 15 -24.44 -14.23 -2.48
CA LYS A 15 -24.09 -13.60 -1.21
C LYS A 15 -23.72 -12.15 -1.52
N GLY A 16 -24.60 -11.23 -1.16
CA GLY A 16 -24.33 -9.80 -1.26
C GLY A 16 -23.18 -9.49 -0.31
N TYR A 17 -21.98 -9.33 -0.85
CA TYR A 17 -20.85 -8.80 -0.09
C TYR A 17 -21.26 -7.42 0.46
N ASN A 18 -20.90 -7.14 1.71
CA ASN A 18 -21.14 -5.84 2.32
C ASN A 18 -20.61 -4.74 1.40
N ARG A 19 -21.50 -3.88 0.91
CA ARG A 19 -21.11 -2.71 0.12
C ARG A 19 -20.30 -1.80 1.06
N LEU A 20 -18.97 -1.81 0.89
CA LEU A 20 -18.10 -0.86 1.58
C LEU A 20 -18.53 0.54 1.13
N VAL A 21 -19.05 1.33 2.08
CA VAL A 21 -19.28 2.75 1.86
C VAL A 21 -17.94 3.43 2.05
N LEU A 22 -17.27 3.71 0.94
CA LEU A 22 -15.99 4.41 0.96
C LEU A 22 -16.29 5.91 1.04
N PRO A 23 -15.67 6.64 1.98
CA PRO A 23 -15.88 8.07 2.09
C PRO A 23 -15.25 8.79 0.88
N GLU A 24 -15.67 10.04 0.63
CA GLU A 24 -15.02 10.87 -0.38
C GLU A 24 -13.55 11.13 0.01
N PRO A 25 -12.60 11.04 -0.94
CA PRO A 25 -11.19 11.29 -0.66
C PRO A 25 -10.97 12.71 -0.16
N ALA A 26 -10.32 12.83 0.99
CA ALA A 26 -9.87 14.09 1.56
C ALA A 26 -8.49 13.88 2.17
N TYR A 27 -7.61 14.86 2.03
CA TYR A 27 -6.20 14.71 2.37
C TYR A 27 -5.73 15.80 3.33
N GLN A 28 -4.74 15.46 4.14
CA GLN A 28 -4.10 16.35 5.10
C GLN A 28 -2.57 16.15 5.05
N PRO A 29 -1.78 17.21 5.33
CA PRO A 29 -0.32 17.10 5.33
C PRO A 29 0.21 16.36 6.56
N LEU A 30 1.37 15.73 6.41
CA LEU A 30 2.13 15.19 7.54
C LEU A 30 2.58 16.28 8.54
N PRO A 31 2.75 15.93 9.83
CA PRO A 31 3.40 16.80 10.80
C PRO A 31 4.81 17.22 10.38
N ASP A 32 5.25 18.40 10.82
CA ASP A 32 6.53 18.97 10.39
C ASP A 32 7.77 18.24 10.96
N SER A 33 7.58 17.23 11.82
CA SER A 33 8.66 16.52 12.52
C SER A 33 9.45 15.50 11.69
N LEU A 34 9.07 15.26 10.43
CA LEU A 34 9.66 14.23 9.58
C LEU A 34 10.55 14.85 8.48
N PRO A 35 11.61 14.14 8.01
CA PRO A 35 12.52 14.60 6.94
C PRO A 35 11.88 14.52 5.54
N TYR A 36 10.61 14.18 5.47
CA TYR A 36 9.79 14.14 4.27
C TYR A 36 8.40 14.70 4.61
N ALA A 37 7.70 15.19 3.60
CA ALA A 37 6.32 15.63 3.68
C ALA A 37 5.53 14.99 2.54
N PHE A 38 4.31 14.59 2.81
CA PHE A 38 3.32 14.17 1.82
C PHE A 38 1.93 14.38 2.40
N GLU A 39 0.93 14.29 1.54
CA GLU A 39 -0.47 14.26 1.95
C GLU A 39 -0.94 12.82 2.15
N TYR A 40 -1.77 12.61 3.17
CA TYR A 40 -2.40 11.32 3.45
C TYR A 40 -3.88 11.51 3.79
N SER A 41 -4.65 10.43 3.68
CA SER A 41 -6.11 10.45 3.87
C SER A 41 -6.50 10.98 5.26
N THR A 42 -7.50 11.84 5.34
CA THR A 42 -8.11 12.27 6.62
C THR A 42 -8.83 11.12 7.32
N HIS A 43 -9.15 10.06 6.57
CA HIS A 43 -9.77 8.82 7.07
C HIS A 43 -8.74 7.83 7.61
N ALA A 44 -7.46 8.20 7.59
CA ALA A 44 -6.38 7.41 8.14
C ALA A 44 -5.76 8.05 9.38
N THR A 45 -5.26 7.19 10.27
CA THR A 45 -4.53 7.60 11.46
C THR A 45 -3.04 7.43 11.23
N LEU A 46 -2.28 8.51 11.42
CA LEU A 46 -0.83 8.46 11.45
C LEU A 46 -0.35 7.89 12.79
N LEU A 47 0.35 6.76 12.72
CA LEU A 47 0.95 6.07 13.85
C LEU A 47 2.47 6.11 13.72
N LYS A 48 3.16 6.11 14.87
CA LYS A 48 4.61 5.85 14.88
C LYS A 48 4.82 4.35 14.73
N ASP A 49 5.85 3.96 14.00
CA ASP A 49 6.19 2.54 13.88
C ASP A 49 6.43 1.94 15.29
N THR A 50 5.71 0.86 15.57
CA THR A 50 5.74 0.13 16.84
C THR A 50 6.66 -1.10 16.80
N SER A 51 7.26 -1.38 15.63
CA SER A 51 8.16 -2.51 15.40
C SER A 51 9.41 -2.44 16.29
N TRP A 52 9.89 -3.61 16.69
CA TRP A 52 11.09 -3.75 17.53
C TRP A 52 12.35 -3.20 16.86
N VAL A 53 12.38 -3.17 15.52
CA VAL A 53 13.50 -2.69 14.67
C VAL A 53 13.29 -1.25 14.19
N ARG A 54 12.49 -0.43 14.91
CA ARG A 54 12.16 0.92 14.43
C ARG A 54 13.43 1.76 14.21
N GLU A 55 13.56 2.34 13.02
CA GLU A 55 14.49 3.43 12.79
C GLU A 55 13.79 4.78 12.97
N LYS A 56 14.59 5.84 13.12
CA LYS A 56 14.07 7.21 13.25
C LYS A 56 13.27 7.57 11.99
N HIS A 57 12.06 8.10 12.16
CA HIS A 57 11.17 8.59 11.09
C HIS A 57 10.41 7.52 10.27
N TRP A 58 10.31 6.28 10.76
CA TRP A 58 9.35 5.32 10.21
C TRP A 58 7.95 5.57 10.78
N VAL A 59 6.95 5.47 9.91
CA VAL A 59 5.56 5.75 10.25
C VAL A 59 4.63 4.70 9.65
N GLU A 60 3.46 4.57 10.25
CA GLU A 60 2.37 3.73 9.74
C GLU A 60 1.15 4.61 9.49
N ILE A 61 0.50 4.40 8.35
CA ILE A 61 -0.78 5.06 8.01
C ILE A 61 -1.85 3.97 8.10
N SER A 62 -2.62 3.99 9.17
CA SER A 62 -3.64 2.97 9.44
C SER A 62 -5.02 3.44 8.99
N TYR A 63 -5.75 2.57 8.29
CA TYR A 63 -7.15 2.71 7.93
C TYR A 63 -7.95 1.68 8.73
N PRO A 64 -8.45 2.01 9.93
CA PRO A 64 -9.13 1.05 10.80
C PRO A 64 -10.38 0.43 10.16
N GLU A 65 -11.16 1.24 9.44
CA GLU A 65 -12.39 0.79 8.77
C GLU A 65 -12.10 -0.20 7.64
N LEU A 66 -10.99 0.00 6.93
CA LEU A 66 -10.55 -0.85 5.82
C LEU A 66 -9.66 -2.01 6.29
N LYS A 67 -9.30 -2.03 7.58
CA LYS A 67 -8.32 -2.95 8.17
C LYS A 67 -7.02 -2.99 7.38
N ALA A 68 -6.59 -1.83 6.90
CA ALA A 68 -5.41 -1.68 6.09
C ALA A 68 -4.37 -0.82 6.81
N THR A 69 -3.09 -1.13 6.62
CA THR A 69 -1.99 -0.33 7.15
C THR A 69 -0.94 -0.17 6.06
N ILE A 70 -0.54 1.08 5.80
CA ILE A 70 0.62 1.38 4.96
C ILE A 70 1.81 1.56 5.89
N HIS A 71 2.81 0.70 5.76
CA HIS A 71 4.08 0.86 6.47
C HIS A 71 5.01 1.71 5.61
N VAL A 72 5.50 2.82 6.15
CA VAL A 72 6.40 3.75 5.46
C VAL A 72 7.74 3.75 6.19
N THR A 73 8.77 3.28 5.49
CA THR A 73 10.15 3.29 5.97
C THR A 73 10.97 4.31 5.20
N PHE A 74 11.93 4.91 5.88
CA PHE A 74 12.78 5.96 5.35
C PHE A 74 14.23 5.67 5.71
N LYS A 75 15.13 5.81 4.74
CA LYS A 75 16.58 5.67 4.89
C LYS A 75 17.30 6.77 4.11
N ARG A 76 18.47 7.19 4.61
CA ARG A 76 19.35 8.14 3.93
C ARG A 76 20.40 7.39 3.11
N LEU A 77 20.58 7.79 1.86
CA LEU A 77 21.54 7.18 0.92
C LEU A 77 22.97 7.73 1.07
N GLN A 78 23.13 8.92 1.67
CA GLN A 78 24.44 9.53 1.91
C GLN A 78 25.35 9.58 0.67
N HIS A 79 24.77 9.85 -0.51
CA HIS A 79 25.48 9.87 -1.79
C HIS A 79 26.12 8.53 -2.23
N SER A 80 25.69 7.40 -1.64
CA SER A 80 26.21 6.07 -1.99
C SER A 80 25.29 5.34 -2.98
N GLU A 81 25.82 5.09 -4.18
CA GLU A 81 25.15 4.26 -5.18
C GLU A 81 25.06 2.78 -4.74
N GLU A 82 26.02 2.31 -3.95
CA GLU A 82 26.02 0.96 -3.38
C GLU A 82 24.85 0.78 -2.40
N LEU A 83 24.62 1.77 -1.53
CA LEU A 83 23.47 1.75 -0.60
C LEU A 83 22.13 1.82 -1.35
N LEU A 84 22.06 2.55 -2.46
CA LEU A 84 20.85 2.58 -3.29
C LEU A 84 20.55 1.19 -3.86
N LYS A 85 21.57 0.51 -4.42
CA LYS A 85 21.43 -0.86 -4.94
C LYS A 85 21.05 -1.84 -3.84
N GLU A 86 21.68 -1.73 -2.66
CA GLU A 86 21.35 -2.53 -1.49
C GLU A 86 19.89 -2.36 -1.07
N TYR A 87 19.42 -1.12 -0.91
CA TYR A 87 18.04 -0.87 -0.45
C TYR A 87 16.98 -1.27 -1.47
N LEU A 88 17.26 -1.12 -2.77
CA LEU A 88 16.40 -1.65 -3.83
C LEU A 88 16.36 -3.20 -3.79
N ASN A 89 17.51 -3.85 -3.64
CA ASN A 89 17.59 -5.31 -3.54
C ASN A 89 16.92 -5.84 -2.27
N ASP A 90 17.05 -5.15 -1.15
CA ASP A 90 16.36 -5.49 0.11
C ASP A 90 14.84 -5.34 -0.04
N ALA A 91 14.40 -4.23 -0.62
CA ALA A 91 12.98 -4.00 -0.92
C ALA A 91 12.44 -5.12 -1.81
N TYR A 92 13.15 -5.47 -2.87
CA TYR A 92 12.80 -6.57 -3.77
C TYR A 92 12.80 -7.92 -3.05
N THR A 93 13.81 -8.22 -2.23
CA THR A 93 13.92 -9.50 -1.50
C THR A 93 12.80 -9.65 -0.47
N LEU A 94 12.45 -8.59 0.26
CA LEU A 94 11.32 -8.59 1.18
C LEU A 94 10.01 -8.81 0.44
N THR A 95 9.86 -8.16 -0.71
CA THR A 95 8.71 -8.33 -1.61
C THR A 95 8.60 -9.79 -2.06
N ALA A 96 9.68 -10.36 -2.58
CA ALA A 96 9.77 -11.74 -3.07
C ALA A 96 9.50 -12.79 -1.98
N LYS A 97 9.99 -12.59 -0.76
CA LYS A 97 9.76 -13.52 0.36
C LYS A 97 8.27 -13.66 0.74
N HIS A 98 7.44 -12.65 0.47
CA HIS A 98 6.01 -12.68 0.73
C HIS A 98 5.16 -13.11 -0.49
N GLN A 99 5.78 -13.35 -1.64
CA GLN A 99 5.12 -13.64 -2.93
C GLN A 99 4.96 -15.12 -3.26
N ILE A 100 5.15 -16.04 -2.28
CA ILE A 100 5.05 -17.49 -2.51
C ILE A 100 3.67 -17.90 -3.09
N LYS A 101 2.64 -17.07 -2.94
CA LYS A 101 1.29 -17.22 -3.49
C LYS A 101 0.85 -16.11 -4.46
N ALA A 102 1.80 -15.34 -5.00
CA ALA A 102 1.47 -14.34 -6.02
C ALA A 102 1.13 -15.04 -7.34
N TYR A 103 0.06 -14.60 -7.99
CA TYR A 103 -0.29 -15.00 -9.35
C TYR A 103 0.44 -14.15 -10.39
N ALA A 104 0.63 -12.87 -10.11
CA ALA A 104 1.33 -11.92 -10.97
C ALA A 104 1.96 -10.79 -10.15
N ILE A 105 3.01 -10.19 -10.71
CA ILE A 105 3.67 -8.99 -10.20
C ILE A 105 3.75 -8.02 -11.39
N ASP A 106 3.14 -6.85 -11.25
CA ASP A 106 3.25 -5.76 -12.22
C ASP A 106 4.12 -4.65 -11.62
N GLU A 107 5.25 -4.38 -12.26
CA GLU A 107 6.20 -3.35 -11.83
C GLU A 107 6.17 -2.19 -12.81
N SER A 108 5.98 -0.99 -12.29
CA SER A 108 6.01 0.24 -13.08
C SER A 108 6.97 1.26 -12.47
N ILE A 109 7.71 1.95 -13.34
CA ILE A 109 8.56 3.07 -12.95
C ILE A 109 7.87 4.34 -13.45
N THR A 110 7.59 5.24 -12.52
CA THR A 110 6.98 6.53 -12.81
C THR A 110 7.81 7.67 -12.24
N ARG A 111 7.61 8.87 -12.78
CA ARG A 111 8.16 10.10 -12.23
C ARG A 111 7.02 10.93 -11.68
N THR A 112 7.19 11.37 -10.44
CA THR A 112 6.28 12.32 -9.80
C THR A 112 6.30 13.67 -10.53
N PRO A 113 5.25 14.50 -10.36
CA PRO A 113 5.26 15.88 -10.87
C PRO A 113 6.46 16.71 -10.39
N SER A 114 7.00 16.40 -9.20
CA SER A 114 8.20 17.02 -8.63
C SER A 114 9.52 16.40 -9.08
N GLY A 115 9.50 15.48 -10.05
CA GLY A 115 10.67 14.93 -10.73
C GLY A 115 11.33 13.72 -10.04
N LYS A 116 10.82 13.28 -8.88
CA LYS A 116 11.32 12.11 -8.13
C LYS A 116 10.92 10.80 -8.82
N THR A 117 11.80 9.81 -8.79
CA THR A 117 11.52 8.46 -9.33
C THR A 117 10.75 7.64 -8.30
N ALA A 118 9.64 7.06 -8.72
CA ALA A 118 8.87 6.10 -7.95
C ALA A 118 8.83 4.76 -8.70
N VAL A 119 9.13 3.67 -8.00
CA VAL A 119 8.93 2.30 -8.49
C VAL A 119 7.75 1.72 -7.74
N ILE A 120 6.72 1.30 -8.46
CA ILE A 120 5.49 0.73 -7.92
C ILE A 120 5.44 -0.74 -8.31
N ALA A 121 5.13 -1.60 -7.35
CA ALA A 121 4.93 -3.02 -7.57
C ALA A 121 3.52 -3.41 -7.06
N GLU A 122 2.67 -3.81 -8.00
CA GLU A 122 1.36 -4.38 -7.71
C GLU A 122 1.46 -5.90 -7.75
N ILE A 123 0.96 -6.56 -6.71
CA ILE A 123 1.09 -7.99 -6.53
C ILE A 123 -0.31 -8.58 -6.45
N GLU A 124 -0.66 -9.36 -7.47
CA GLU A 124 -1.94 -10.05 -7.52
C GLU A 124 -1.83 -11.41 -6.84
N GLY A 125 -2.80 -11.73 -5.97
CA GLY A 125 -2.94 -13.06 -5.38
C GLY A 125 -3.20 -13.05 -3.88
N GLU A 126 -3.05 -14.23 -3.27
CA GLU A 126 -3.24 -14.43 -1.83
C GLU A 126 -2.01 -13.99 -1.02
N VAL A 127 -1.57 -12.75 -1.24
CA VAL A 127 -0.37 -12.19 -0.62
C VAL A 127 -0.74 -11.21 0.50
N PRO A 128 0.10 -11.08 1.54
CA PRO A 128 -0.15 -10.17 2.66
C PRO A 128 -0.04 -8.69 2.29
N SER A 129 0.69 -8.37 1.21
CA SER A 129 0.86 -7.03 0.68
C SER A 129 0.70 -7.03 -0.84
N GLN A 130 -0.28 -6.30 -1.33
CA GLN A 130 -0.66 -6.26 -2.75
C GLN A 130 -0.19 -4.99 -3.47
N PHE A 131 0.27 -4.00 -2.73
CA PHE A 131 0.78 -2.75 -3.30
C PHE A 131 2.01 -2.30 -2.53
N GLN A 132 3.12 -2.14 -3.23
CA GLN A 132 4.38 -1.67 -2.68
C GLN A 132 4.93 -0.58 -3.57
N PHE A 133 5.66 0.36 -2.97
CA PHE A 133 6.34 1.40 -3.72
C PHE A 133 7.65 1.78 -3.08
N THR A 134 8.58 2.27 -3.89
CA THR A 134 9.81 2.90 -3.43
C THR A 134 9.99 4.24 -4.13
N MET A 135 10.57 5.21 -3.43
CA MET A 135 10.79 6.55 -3.93
C MET A 135 12.19 7.02 -3.57
N THR A 136 12.85 7.67 -4.51
CA THR A 136 14.19 8.21 -4.28
C THR A 136 14.47 9.46 -5.12
N ASP A 137 15.32 10.33 -4.59
CA ASP A 137 15.99 11.39 -5.35
C ASP A 137 17.33 10.95 -5.97
N SER A 138 17.65 9.64 -5.90
CA SER A 138 18.90 9.01 -6.34
C SER A 138 20.16 9.41 -5.57
N VAL A 139 20.08 10.36 -4.63
CA VAL A 139 21.27 10.98 -4.00
C VAL A 139 21.26 10.83 -2.49
N ASN A 140 20.16 11.19 -1.84
CA ASN A 140 20.11 11.36 -0.39
C ASN A 140 18.98 10.61 0.28
N ASN A 141 17.85 10.43 -0.39
CA ASN A 141 16.63 9.96 0.24
C ASN A 141 16.12 8.69 -0.42
N PHE A 142 15.78 7.71 0.40
CA PHE A 142 15.11 6.48 -0.01
C PHE A 142 13.92 6.25 0.91
N LEU A 143 12.73 6.16 0.34
CA LEU A 143 11.48 5.86 1.05
C LEU A 143 10.87 4.61 0.44
N ARG A 144 10.37 3.70 1.28
CA ARG A 144 9.62 2.52 0.86
C ARG A 144 8.28 2.50 1.57
N GLY A 145 7.23 2.22 0.82
CA GLY A 145 5.90 1.98 1.34
C GLY A 145 5.40 0.58 0.98
N ALA A 146 4.69 -0.07 1.89
CA ALA A 146 4.03 -1.33 1.63
C ALA A 146 2.65 -1.37 2.31
N LEU A 147 1.62 -1.66 1.52
CA LEU A 147 0.24 -1.79 1.97
C LEU A 147 -0.03 -3.21 2.45
N TYR A 148 -0.49 -3.35 3.69
CA TYR A 148 -0.90 -4.63 4.28
C TYR A 148 -2.37 -4.59 4.68
N PHE A 149 -3.05 -5.72 4.54
CA PHE A 149 -4.42 -5.91 5.04
C PHE A 149 -4.41 -6.87 6.23
N ASN A 150 -4.99 -6.44 7.35
CA ASN A 150 -5.08 -7.19 8.60
C ASN A 150 -6.23 -8.22 8.58
N VAL A 151 -6.46 -8.86 7.44
CA VAL A 151 -7.52 -9.85 7.25
C VAL A 151 -7.01 -11.05 6.47
N LYS A 152 -7.54 -12.23 6.78
CA LYS A 152 -7.22 -13.47 6.07
C LYS A 152 -7.68 -13.33 4.62
N VAL A 153 -6.73 -13.43 3.69
CA VAL A 153 -6.85 -13.02 2.29
C VAL A 153 -8.01 -13.74 1.59
N GLN A 154 -9.16 -13.07 1.51
CA GLN A 154 -10.19 -13.35 0.50
C GLN A 154 -10.22 -12.14 -0.44
N ASN A 155 -9.41 -12.22 -1.50
CA ASN A 155 -9.05 -11.10 -2.37
C ASN A 155 -10.28 -10.37 -2.96
N ASP A 156 -11.31 -11.13 -3.36
CA ASP A 156 -12.49 -10.59 -4.03
C ASP A 156 -13.31 -9.60 -3.19
N SER A 157 -13.30 -9.76 -1.85
CA SER A 157 -14.05 -8.86 -0.95
C SER A 157 -13.30 -7.56 -0.64
N LEU A 158 -11.98 -7.55 -0.81
CA LEU A 158 -11.13 -6.42 -0.42
C LEU A 158 -10.84 -5.49 -1.59
N ARG A 159 -11.10 -5.92 -2.83
CA ARG A 159 -10.79 -5.16 -4.04
C ARG A 159 -11.25 -3.69 -3.98
N PRO A 160 -12.47 -3.35 -3.52
CA PRO A 160 -12.85 -1.93 -3.40
C PRO A 160 -11.99 -1.15 -2.40
N ALA A 161 -11.59 -1.76 -1.29
CA ALA A 161 -10.71 -1.14 -0.31
C ALA A 161 -9.27 -1.00 -0.83
N ILE A 162 -8.78 -2.00 -1.56
CA ILE A 162 -7.47 -1.98 -2.22
C ILE A 162 -7.41 -0.81 -3.20
N GLU A 163 -8.37 -0.73 -4.12
CA GLU A 163 -8.43 0.34 -5.13
C GLU A 163 -8.60 1.73 -4.51
N TYR A 164 -9.31 1.83 -3.38
CA TYR A 164 -9.42 3.07 -2.63
C TYR A 164 -8.07 3.49 -2.05
N VAL A 165 -7.41 2.61 -1.31
CA VAL A 165 -6.12 2.93 -0.66
C VAL A 165 -5.01 3.13 -1.69
N LYS A 166 -5.06 2.45 -2.85
CA LYS A 166 -4.15 2.69 -3.97
C LYS A 166 -4.21 4.15 -4.44
N LYS A 167 -5.41 4.73 -4.56
CA LYS A 167 -5.55 6.15 -4.93
C LYS A 167 -4.93 7.07 -3.88
N ASP A 168 -5.16 6.78 -2.61
CA ASP A 168 -4.56 7.54 -1.51
C ASP A 168 -3.02 7.41 -1.51
N ILE A 169 -2.47 6.23 -1.83
CA ILE A 169 -1.03 6.02 -2.00
C ILE A 169 -0.49 6.81 -3.20
N MET A 170 -1.22 6.84 -4.31
CA MET A 170 -0.80 7.65 -5.46
C MET A 170 -0.79 9.15 -5.14
N GLN A 171 -1.74 9.64 -4.34
CA GLN A 171 -1.70 11.02 -3.84
C GLN A 171 -0.46 11.25 -2.98
N LEU A 172 -0.14 10.33 -2.06
CA LEU A 172 1.08 10.37 -1.24
C LEU A 172 2.33 10.44 -2.12
N ILE A 173 2.42 9.56 -3.13
CA ILE A 173 3.55 9.52 -4.08
C ILE A 173 3.67 10.85 -4.82
N ASN A 174 2.56 11.40 -5.33
CA ASN A 174 2.57 12.63 -6.11
C ASN A 174 2.90 13.88 -5.29
N THR A 175 2.59 13.87 -3.99
CA THR A 175 2.81 15.00 -3.07
C THR A 175 4.08 14.86 -2.24
N LEU A 176 4.86 13.80 -2.45
CA LEU A 176 6.09 13.58 -1.68
C LEU A 176 7.12 14.67 -1.97
N GLU A 177 7.51 15.36 -0.90
CA GLU A 177 8.61 16.30 -0.86
C GLU A 177 9.65 15.90 0.18
N TRP A 178 10.92 16.00 -0.20
CA TRP A 178 12.04 15.79 0.72
C TRP A 178 12.31 17.11 1.43
N LYS A 179 12.39 17.09 2.76
CA LYS A 179 12.81 18.27 3.50
C LYS A 179 14.33 18.35 3.46
N ARG A 180 14.83 19.54 3.18
CA ARG A 180 16.25 19.86 3.36
C ARG A 180 16.45 20.10 4.86
N ASP A 181 17.42 19.41 5.44
CA ASP A 181 17.93 19.76 6.77
C ASP A 181 18.65 21.10 6.74
#